data_AF-A0A0E2DAR7-F1
#
_entry.id   AF-A0A0E2DAR7-F1
#
_cell.length_a   1.000
_cell.length_b   1.000
_cell.length_c   1.000
_cell.angle_alpha   90.00
_cell.angle_beta   90.00
_cell.angle_gamma   90.00
#
_symmetry.space_group_name_H-M   'P 1'
#
loop_
_entity.id
_entity.type
_entity.pdbx_description
1 polymer ?
#
loop_
_entity_poly.entity_id
_entity_poly.type
_entity_poly.pdbx_seq_one_letter_code
_entity_poly.pdbx_strand_id
1 'polypeptide(L)' 'MKILFDIKDNKAQALLEILKVLSSVKFKILTEKEKKEILNGIKQKFKEAKLIRAGKCKAKLMKQLLDEL' A
#
# COMPACT_ATOMS: atom_id res chain seq x y z
N MET A 1 0.14 -9.30 10.71
CA MET A 1 -0.77 -9.65 9.59
C MET A 1 -1.35 -8.36 9.02
N LYS A 2 -1.39 -8.19 7.70
CA LYS A 2 -1.94 -6.98 7.03
C LYS A 2 -3.17 -7.38 6.23
N ILE A 3 -4.27 -6.63 6.34
CA ILE A 3 -5.56 -6.94 5.73
C ILE A 3 -6.08 -5.68 5.02
N LEU A 4 -6.61 -5.85 3.80
CA LEU A 4 -7.25 -4.79 3.03
C LEU A 4 -8.77 -5.03 3.04
N PHE A 5 -9.54 -3.98 3.30
CA PHE A 5 -11.00 -4.02 3.20
C PHE A 5 -11.46 -3.26 1.96
N ASP A 6 -12.22 -3.93 1.10
CA ASP A 6 -12.99 -3.31 0.03
C ASP A 6 -14.47 -3.34 0.44
N ILE A 7 -14.99 -2.18 0.84
CA ILE A 7 -16.35 -2.03 1.36
C ILE A 7 -16.97 -0.74 0.79
N LYS A 8 -18.29 -0.75 0.68
CA LYS A 8 -19.06 0.43 0.26
C LYS A 8 -18.96 1.55 1.31
N ASP A 9 -18.88 2.81 0.86
CA ASP A 9 -18.76 4.00 1.73
C ASP A 9 -19.85 4.05 2.81
N ASN A 10 -21.08 3.67 2.48
CA ASN A 10 -22.20 3.67 3.41
C ASN A 10 -22.03 2.69 4.59
N LYS A 11 -21.11 1.72 4.49
CA LYS A 11 -20.74 0.79 5.59
C LYS A 11 -19.35 1.08 6.16
N ALA A 12 -18.53 1.87 5.47
CA ALA A 12 -17.18 2.21 5.90
C ALA A 12 -17.18 2.95 7.24
N GLN A 13 -18.11 3.89 7.43
CA GLN A 13 -18.24 4.65 8.66
C GLN A 13 -18.47 3.72 9.88
N ALA A 14 -19.39 2.75 9.74
CA ALA A 14 -19.70 1.81 10.82
C ALA A 14 -18.50 0.93 11.19
N LEU A 15 -17.71 0.48 10.21
CA LEU A 15 -16.50 -0.29 10.48
C LEU A 15 -15.43 0.56 11.17
N LEU A 16 -15.26 1.82 10.77
CA LEU A 16 -14.29 2.72 11.39
C LEU A 16 -14.61 2.98 12.87
N GLU A 17 -15.89 3.12 13.23
CA GLU A 17 -16.32 3.27 14.62
C GLU A 17 -15.93 2.04 15.46
N ILE A 18 -16.10 0.84 14.93
CA ILE A 18 -15.69 -0.41 15.60
C ILE A 18 -14.16 -0.45 15.75
N LEU A 19 -13.42 -0.11 14.69
CA LEU A 19 -11.95 -0.12 14.70
C LEU A 19 -11.37 0.92 15.68
N LYS A 20 -12.02 2.06 15.88
CA LYS A 20 -11.60 3.07 16.88
C LYS A 20 -11.63 2.55 18.31
N VAL A 21 -12.59 1.68 18.64
CA VAL A 21 -12.73 1.11 19.99
C VAL A 21 -11.70 0.00 20.23
N LEU A 22 -11.21 -0.63 19.16
CA LEU A 22 -10.17 -1.67 19.24
C LEU A 22 -8.77 -1.03 19.36
N SER A 23 -8.34 -0.79 20.60
CA SER A 23 -7.01 -0.23 20.92
C SER A 23 -5.82 -1.04 20.36
N SER A 24 -6.04 -2.32 20.05
CA SER A 24 -5.02 -3.22 19.48
C SER A 24 -4.87 -3.11 17.96
N VAL A 25 -5.73 -2.36 17.27
CA VAL A 25 -5.75 -2.28 15.81
C VAL A 25 -5.33 -0.88 15.35
N LYS A 26 -4.16 -0.80 14.71
CA LYS A 26 -3.71 0.41 14.02
C LYS A 26 -4.32 0.46 12.62
N PHE A 27 -5.08 1.50 12.32
CA PHE A 27 -5.62 1.73 10.98
C PHE A 27 -5.26 3.14 10.49
N LYS A 28 -5.17 3.29 9.17
CA LYS A 28 -4.99 4.57 8.51
C LYS A 28 -6.06 4.70 7.43
N ILE A 29 -6.81 5.79 7.46
CA ILE A 29 -7.74 6.13 6.38
C ILE A 29 -6.91 6.78 5.27
N LEU A 30 -6.90 6.19 4.09
CA LEU A 30 -6.23 6.77 2.94
C LEU A 30 -7.20 7.71 2.24
N THR A 31 -6.84 8.99 2.16
CA THR A 31 -7.58 9.93 1.32
C THR A 31 -7.39 9.62 -0.16
N GLU A 32 -8.32 10.03 -1.02
CA GLU A 32 -8.19 9.87 -2.48
C GLU A 32 -6.89 10.47 -3.02
N LYS A 33 -6.42 11.57 -2.42
CA LYS A 33 -5.14 12.20 -2.76
C LYS A 33 -3.96 11.29 -2.40
N GLU A 34 -3.90 10.79 -1.17
CA GLU A 34 -2.84 9.87 -0.74
C GLU A 34 -2.85 8.57 -1.52
N LYS A 35 -4.04 8.02 -1.84
CA LYS A 35 -4.19 6.83 -2.68
C LYS A 35 -3.59 7.06 -4.07
N LYS A 36 -3.86 8.22 -4.68
CA LYS A 36 -3.25 8.60 -5.97
C LYS A 36 -1.75 8.77 -5.88
N GLU A 37 -1.25 9.38 -4.80
CA GLU A 37 0.18 9.60 -4.58
C GLU A 37 0.93 8.27 -4.41
N ILE A 38 0.38 7.36 -3.60
CA ILE A 38 0.91 6.01 -3.41
C ILE A 38 0.87 5.23 -4.72
N LEU A 39 -0.25 5.27 -5.46
CA LEU A 39 -0.38 4.57 -6.74
C LEU A 39 0.60 5.13 -7.79
N ASN A 40 0.79 6.44 -7.83
CA ASN A 40 1.77 7.08 -8.70
C ASN A 40 3.19 6.70 -8.30
N GLY A 41 3.51 6.71 -7.00
CA GLY A 41 4.81 6.26 -6.48
C GLY A 41 5.09 4.79 -6.81
N ILE A 42 4.11 3.91 -6.67
CA ILE A 42 4.23 2.50 -7.06
C ILE A 42 4.41 2.37 -8.58
N LYS A 43 3.60 3.06 -9.40
CA LYS A 43 3.74 3.03 -10.87
C LYS A 43 5.09 3.56 -11.32
N GLN A 44 5.60 4.61 -10.68
CA GLN A 44 6.90 5.20 -10.97
C GLN A 44 8.02 4.22 -10.61
N LYS A 45 8.01 3.68 -9.38
CA LYS A 45 8.96 2.65 -8.96
C LYS A 45 8.88 1.39 -9.82
N PHE A 46 7.71 1.03 -10.33
CA PHE A 46 7.55 -0.11 -11.24
C PHE A 46 8.10 0.19 -12.64
N LYS A 47 7.93 1.42 -13.15
CA LYS A 47 8.57 1.88 -14.39
C LYS A 47 10.09 1.89 -14.24
N GLU A 48 10.61 2.44 -13.15
CA GLU A 48 12.04 2.43 -12.82
C GLU A 48 12.55 1.00 -12.68
N ALA A 49 11.86 0.14 -11.94
CA ALA A 49 12.22 -1.28 -11.82
C ALA A 49 12.14 -2.01 -13.16
N LYS A 50 11.19 -1.70 -14.04
CA LYS A 50 11.08 -2.29 -15.38
C LYS A 50 12.24 -1.83 -16.28
N LEU A 51 12.68 -0.57 -16.17
CA LEU A 51 13.86 -0.05 -16.87
C LEU A 51 15.17 -0.68 -16.33
N ILE A 52 15.27 -0.90 -15.03
CA ILE A 52 16.38 -1.62 -14.38
C ILE A 52 16.40 -3.10 -14.81
N ARG A 53 15.22 -3.74 -14.85
CA ARG A 53 15.02 -5.13 -15.25
C ARG A 53 15.19 -5.36 -16.76
N ALA A 54 15.01 -4.33 -17.58
CA ALA A 54 15.22 -4.36 -19.04
C ALA A 54 16.71 -4.37 -19.46
N GLY A 55 17.67 -4.41 -18.52
CA GLY A 55 19.05 -4.78 -18.90
C GLY A 55 20.19 -4.46 -17.95
N LYS A 56 20.00 -3.96 -16.71
CA LYS A 56 21.13 -3.63 -15.83
C LYS A 56 20.88 -4.00 -14.36
N CYS A 57 21.60 -5.03 -13.90
CA CYS A 57 21.93 -5.36 -12.50
C CYS A 57 21.02 -6.33 -11.71
N LYS A 58 21.49 -7.59 -11.71
CA LYS A 58 21.50 -8.61 -10.64
C LYS A 58 20.29 -8.64 -9.68
N ALA A 59 19.53 -9.72 -9.83
CA ALA A 59 18.35 -10.21 -9.09
C ALA A 59 18.39 -10.18 -7.53
N LYS A 60 19.40 -9.58 -6.88
CA LYS A 60 19.57 -9.58 -5.43
C LYS A 60 18.80 -8.44 -4.72
N LEU A 61 18.51 -7.33 -5.41
CA LEU A 61 17.88 -6.15 -4.80
C LEU A 61 16.36 -6.28 -4.59
N MET A 62 15.68 -7.08 -5.43
CA MET A 62 14.22 -7.19 -5.43
C MET A 62 13.68 -7.87 -4.15
N LYS A 63 14.48 -8.73 -3.50
CA LYS A 63 14.13 -9.33 -2.21
C LYS A 63 14.19 -8.31 -1.06
N GLN A 64 15.17 -7.41 -1.04
CA GLN A 64 15.26 -6.40 0.03
C GLN A 64 14.15 -5.34 -0.06
N LEU A 65 13.73 -4.96 -1.27
CA LEU A 65 12.66 -3.97 -1.45
C LEU A 65 11.28 -4.46 -0.97
N LEU A 66 11.06 -5.79 -0.96
CA LEU A 66 9.83 -6.42 -0.47
C LEU A 66 9.87 -6.66 1.05
N ASP A 67 11.06 -6.78 1.64
CA ASP A 67 11.26 -7.05 3.07
C ASP A 67 11.06 -5.80 3.95
N GLU A 68 11.30 -4.60 3.40
CA GLU A 68 11.12 -3.34 4.12
C GLU A 68 9.68 -2.78 4.11
N LEU A 69 8.69 -3.54 3.63
CA LEU A 69 7.30 -3.09 3.51
C LEU A 69 6.37 -3.74 4.55
#